data_AF-A8LJB2-F1
#
_entry.id   AF-A8LJB2-F1
#
_cell.length_a   1.000
_cell.length_b   1.000
_cell.length_c   1.000
_cell.angle_alpha   90.00
_cell.angle_beta   90.00
_cell.angle_gamma   90.00
#
_symmetry.space_group_name_H-M   'P 1'
#
loop_
_entity.id
_entity.type
_entity.pdbx_description
1 polymer ?
#
loop_
_entity_poly.entity_id
_entity_poly.type
_entity_poly.pdbx_seq_one_letter_code
_entity_poly.pdbx_strand_id
1 'polypeptide(L)'
;MIRTTLAVALLWVGCAAAAQQEAIIISPLDELEERAEGEEDGFGGELRLRDEEFQTFEQELRVSAAEAGLIRVLDKTTGRVETLEIPAGEARQSGRLSITLIECRFPEENPASDAFVHLQITERDTPLYDGWMIASSPALAALDHHRYDVWALRCATPGEEEATPEVAAGLQSPRPTARP
;
A
#
# COMPACT_ATOMS: atom_id res chain seq x y z
N MET A 1 -4.04 -53.63 -49.74
CA MET A 1 -2.58 -53.88 -49.86
C MET A 1 -1.98 -52.67 -50.57
N ILE A 2 -0.83 -52.15 -50.08
CA ILE A 2 -0.01 -51.04 -50.65
C ILE A 2 -0.65 -49.66 -50.35
N ARG A 3 -0.09 -48.67 -49.61
CA ARG A 3 1.29 -48.24 -49.30
C ARG A 3 1.40 -47.55 -47.92
N THR A 4 2.41 -47.96 -47.16
CA THR A 4 3.17 -47.18 -46.18
C THR A 4 3.87 -45.99 -46.83
N THR A 5 3.91 -44.80 -46.19
CA THR A 5 5.13 -44.11 -45.67
C THR A 5 4.86 -42.67 -45.23
N LEU A 6 5.47 -42.35 -44.09
CA LEU A 6 5.66 -41.08 -43.39
C LEU A 6 5.85 -39.81 -44.25
N ALA A 7 5.31 -38.70 -43.76
CA ALA A 7 6.03 -37.42 -43.68
C ALA A 7 5.42 -36.54 -42.56
N VAL A 8 5.94 -36.70 -41.34
CA VAL A 8 5.77 -35.73 -40.25
C VAL A 8 6.76 -34.60 -40.55
N ALA A 9 6.26 -33.49 -41.11
CA ALA A 9 7.02 -32.25 -41.25
C ALA A 9 6.65 -31.34 -40.08
N LEU A 10 7.38 -31.51 -38.98
CA LEU A 10 7.46 -30.56 -37.86
C LEU A 10 8.20 -29.30 -38.36
N LEU A 11 7.46 -28.33 -38.88
CA LEU A 11 8.00 -26.97 -39.09
C LEU A 11 7.85 -26.18 -37.79
N TRP A 12 8.82 -26.38 -36.90
CA TRP A 12 9.17 -25.44 -35.84
C TRP A 12 9.74 -24.18 -36.49
N VAL A 13 8.89 -23.21 -36.81
CA VAL A 13 9.33 -21.84 -37.10
C VAL A 13 9.46 -21.13 -35.76
N GLY A 14 10.71 -20.92 -35.36
CA GLY A 14 11.11 -20.36 -34.08
C GLY A 14 10.52 -18.97 -33.82
N CYS A 15 10.14 -18.78 -32.56
CA CYS A 15 9.91 -17.50 -31.93
C CYS A 15 11.23 -16.72 -31.90
N ALA A 16 11.30 -15.60 -32.63
CA ALA A 16 12.33 -14.59 -32.48
C ALA A 16 11.66 -13.27 -32.11
N ALA A 17 11.29 -13.12 -30.84
CA ALA A 17 10.92 -11.83 -30.28
C ALA A 17 12.20 -11.07 -29.91
N ALA A 18 12.63 -10.16 -30.78
CA ALA A 18 13.65 -9.17 -30.45
C ALA A 18 12.98 -8.02 -29.69
N ALA A 19 13.13 -7.98 -28.37
CA ALA A 19 12.82 -6.80 -27.58
C ALA A 19 13.96 -5.79 -27.75
N GLN A 20 13.73 -4.72 -28.51
CA GLN A 20 14.61 -3.55 -28.53
C GLN A 20 14.18 -2.63 -27.39
N GLN A 21 15.00 -2.53 -26.35
CA GLN A 21 14.84 -1.56 -25.28
C GLN A 21 15.46 -0.24 -25.74
N GLU A 22 14.60 0.75 -25.97
CA GLU A 22 15.00 2.12 -26.25
C GLU A 22 15.32 2.80 -24.91
N ALA A 23 16.62 2.91 -24.59
CA ALA A 23 17.07 3.58 -23.38
C ALA A 23 16.98 5.10 -23.56
N ILE A 24 16.30 5.78 -22.64
CA ILE A 24 16.27 7.23 -22.56
C ILE A 24 17.51 7.68 -21.80
N ILE A 25 18.48 8.27 -22.51
CA ILE A 25 19.66 8.88 -21.92
C ILE A 25 19.33 10.34 -21.60
N ILE A 26 19.22 10.68 -20.32
CA ILE A 26 19.15 12.07 -19.87
C ILE A 26 20.59 12.53 -19.64
N SER A 27 21.13 13.27 -20.60
CA SER A 27 22.40 13.98 -20.43
C SER A 27 22.15 15.24 -19.60
N PRO A 28 22.92 15.47 -18.51
CA PRO A 28 22.80 16.70 -17.74
C PRO A 28 23.25 17.90 -18.57
N LEU A 29 22.44 18.96 -18.51
CA LEU A 29 22.59 20.25 -19.19
C LEU A 29 23.62 21.12 -18.42
N ASP A 30 24.83 20.63 -18.20
CA ASP A 30 25.87 21.29 -17.39
C ASP A 30 27.02 21.89 -18.22
N GLU A 31 26.70 22.45 -19.39
CA GLU A 31 27.60 23.36 -20.09
C GLU A 31 26.81 24.60 -20.46
N LEU A 32 26.74 25.60 -19.56
CA LEU A 32 26.70 27.04 -19.85
C LEU A 32 26.42 27.83 -18.56
N GLU A 33 27.35 27.90 -17.59
CA GLU A 33 27.41 29.09 -16.70
C GLU A 33 28.79 29.22 -16.04
N GLU A 34 29.76 29.57 -16.87
CA GLU A 34 30.95 30.28 -16.39
C GLU A 34 30.55 31.69 -15.90
N ARG A 35 31.17 32.08 -14.78
CA ARG A 35 31.48 33.46 -14.34
C ARG A 35 30.44 34.16 -13.45
N ALA A 36 30.75 34.29 -12.16
CA ALA A 36 31.29 35.52 -11.57
C ALA A 36 31.27 35.48 -10.03
N GLU A 37 32.29 36.07 -9.43
CA GLU A 37 32.56 36.16 -7.99
C GLU A 37 31.75 37.27 -7.30
N GLY A 38 31.56 37.14 -5.99
CA GLY A 38 31.55 38.28 -5.06
C GLY A 38 30.27 38.51 -4.26
N GLU A 39 30.32 38.25 -2.96
CA GLU A 39 30.20 39.24 -1.87
C GLU A 39 29.59 38.60 -0.62
N GLU A 40 30.37 38.58 0.45
CA GLU A 40 29.97 38.07 1.76
C GLU A 40 29.28 39.18 2.54
N ASP A 41 28.03 38.99 2.94
CA ASP A 41 27.43 39.78 4.02
C ASP A 41 26.37 38.96 4.77
N GLY A 42 26.63 38.75 6.07
CA GLY A 42 25.60 38.81 7.10
C GLY A 42 24.71 37.57 7.29
N PHE A 43 24.92 36.91 8.43
CA PHE A 43 24.00 35.96 9.07
C PHE A 43 23.93 34.57 8.42
N GLY A 44 24.91 33.72 8.74
CA GLY A 44 24.89 32.33 8.31
C GLY A 44 25.78 31.51 9.22
N GLY A 45 25.37 31.31 10.47
CA GLY A 45 25.83 30.14 11.22
C GLY A 45 25.30 28.93 10.47
N GLU A 46 26.02 28.52 9.42
CA GLU A 46 25.74 27.33 8.66
C GLU A 46 25.70 26.20 9.67
N LEU A 47 24.48 25.68 9.91
CA LEU A 47 24.35 24.33 10.39
C LEU A 47 25.08 23.52 9.32
N ARG A 48 26.35 23.22 9.56
CA ARG A 48 27.16 22.31 8.77
C ARG A 48 26.48 20.96 8.92
N LEU A 49 25.40 20.77 8.17
CA LEU A 49 24.94 19.46 7.79
C LEU A 49 26.17 18.90 7.10
N ARG A 50 26.91 18.04 7.82
CA ARG A 50 27.86 17.16 7.15
C ARG A 50 27.06 16.56 6.02
N ASP A 51 27.64 16.63 4.83
CA ASP A 51 27.27 15.81 3.70
C ASP A 51 27.38 14.34 4.12
N GLU A 52 26.42 13.87 4.90
CA GLU A 52 26.16 12.45 5.04
C GLU A 52 25.33 12.12 3.81
N GLU A 53 26.04 11.64 2.79
CA GLU A 53 25.50 10.95 1.63
C GLU A 53 24.31 10.11 2.10
N PHE A 54 23.09 10.59 1.84
CA PHE A 54 21.90 9.78 1.99
C PHE A 54 21.97 8.72 0.90
N GLN A 55 22.61 7.59 1.22
CA GLN A 55 22.64 6.42 0.37
C GLN A 55 21.20 5.96 0.20
N THR A 56 20.59 6.33 -0.93
CA THR A 56 19.27 5.85 -1.31
C THR A 56 19.40 4.35 -1.54
N PHE A 57 19.01 3.58 -0.53
CA PHE A 57 18.99 2.12 -0.59
C PHE A 57 17.75 1.72 -1.38
N GLU A 58 17.88 1.56 -2.69
CA GLU A 58 16.81 1.07 -3.55
C GLU A 58 16.67 -0.45 -3.33
N GLN A 59 15.81 -0.85 -2.40
CA GLN A 59 15.45 -2.25 -2.22
C GLN A 59 14.34 -2.62 -3.20
N GLU A 60 14.63 -3.53 -4.14
CA GLU A 60 13.61 -4.18 -4.97
C GLU A 60 12.77 -5.14 -4.10
N LEU A 61 11.72 -4.62 -3.49
CA LEU A 61 10.79 -5.38 -2.67
C LEU A 61 9.86 -6.24 -3.55
N ARG A 62 9.83 -7.56 -3.37
CA ARG A 62 8.90 -8.41 -4.11
C ARG A 62 7.53 -8.31 -3.46
N VAL A 63 6.52 -7.96 -4.25
CA VAL A 63 5.14 -7.82 -3.75
C VAL A 63 4.24 -8.90 -4.36
N SER A 64 3.47 -9.54 -3.49
CA SER A 64 2.46 -10.54 -3.84
C SER A 64 1.06 -10.03 -3.50
N ALA A 65 0.04 -10.55 -4.19
CA ALA A 65 -1.37 -10.20 -3.94
C ALA A 65 -2.00 -11.12 -2.90
N ALA A 66 -2.95 -10.58 -2.13
CA ALA A 66 -3.75 -11.32 -1.17
C ALA A 66 -5.23 -11.39 -1.57
N GLU A 67 -5.93 -12.41 -1.08
CA GLU A 67 -7.34 -12.64 -1.35
C GLU A 67 -8.27 -11.76 -0.52
N ALA A 68 -7.82 -11.26 0.62
CA ALA A 68 -8.57 -10.34 1.46
C ALA A 68 -7.65 -9.32 2.14
N GLY A 69 -8.25 -8.25 2.65
CA GLY A 69 -7.59 -7.19 3.40
C GLY A 69 -8.34 -6.88 4.68
N LEU A 70 -7.58 -6.50 5.72
CA LEU A 70 -8.11 -6.01 6.98
C LEU A 70 -8.06 -4.49 6.97
N ILE A 71 -9.24 -3.87 7.02
CA ILE A 71 -9.44 -2.43 7.02
C ILE A 71 -10.08 -2.03 8.34
N ARG A 72 -9.59 -0.96 8.97
CA ARG A 72 -10.17 -0.40 10.18
C ARG A 72 -10.95 0.87 9.86
N VAL A 73 -12.08 1.02 10.54
CA VAL A 73 -12.95 2.19 10.43
C VAL A 73 -13.20 2.76 11.81
N LEU A 74 -13.01 4.08 11.96
CA LEU A 74 -13.36 4.85 13.14
C LEU A 74 -14.50 5.81 12.81
N ASP A 75 -15.58 5.75 13.58
CA ASP A 75 -16.57 6.82 13.63
C ASP A 75 -16.11 7.88 14.66
N LYS A 76 -15.60 9.02 14.18
CA LYS A 76 -15.10 10.15 14.98
C LYS A 76 -16.17 10.74 15.90
N THR A 77 -17.46 10.57 15.58
CA THR A 77 -18.58 11.11 16.38
C THR A 77 -18.93 10.20 17.56
N THR A 78 -18.87 8.88 17.37
CA THR A 78 -19.23 7.90 18.42
C THR A 78 -18.02 7.30 19.14
N GLY A 79 -16.82 7.44 18.56
CA GLY A 79 -15.59 6.79 19.03
C GLY A 79 -15.54 5.29 18.75
N ARG A 80 -16.51 4.73 18.01
CA ARG A 80 -16.54 3.29 17.69
C ARG A 80 -15.51 2.98 16.63
N VAL A 81 -14.66 1.99 16.93
CA VAL A 81 -13.69 1.41 15.99
C VAL A 81 -14.17 0.01 15.61
N GLU A 82 -14.17 -0.30 14.33
CA GLU A 82 -14.44 -1.64 13.82
C GLU A 82 -13.39 -2.05 12.81
N THR A 83 -13.12 -3.35 12.74
CA THR A 83 -12.20 -3.92 11.75
C THR A 83 -13.02 -4.80 10.82
N LEU A 84 -12.89 -4.54 9.53
CA LEU A 84 -13.58 -5.23 8.45
C LEU A 84 -12.57 -6.09 7.71
N GLU A 85 -12.89 -7.36 7.57
CA GLU A 85 -12.23 -8.22 6.60
C GLU A 85 -13.03 -8.18 5.30
N ILE A 86 -12.37 -7.72 4.23
CA ILE A 86 -12.98 -7.51 2.93
C ILE A 86 -12.22 -8.38 1.92
N PRO A 87 -12.87 -9.32 1.23
CA PRO A 87 -12.26 -10.03 0.10
C PRO A 87 -11.95 -9.07 -1.06
N ALA A 88 -10.89 -9.36 -1.81
CA ALA A 88 -10.51 -8.59 -2.99
C ALA A 88 -11.63 -8.64 -4.05
N GLY A 89 -12.01 -7.48 -4.56
CA GLY A 89 -13.15 -7.30 -5.46
C GLY A 89 -14.51 -7.19 -4.78
N GLU A 90 -14.59 -7.32 -3.45
CA GLU A 90 -15.85 -7.20 -2.70
C GLU A 90 -15.98 -5.86 -1.97
N ALA A 91 -17.22 -5.53 -1.61
CA ALA A 91 -17.56 -4.39 -0.77
C ALA A 91 -18.12 -4.83 0.59
N ARG A 92 -17.81 -4.04 1.62
CA ARG A 92 -18.46 -4.12 2.94
C ARG A 92 -19.02 -2.76 3.32
N GLN A 93 -20.11 -2.78 4.07
CA GLN A 93 -20.79 -1.58 4.54
C GLN A 93 -20.40 -1.29 5.98
N SER A 94 -20.08 -0.03 6.27
CA SER A 94 -19.79 0.48 7.61
C SER A 94 -20.53 1.79 7.82
N GLY A 95 -21.60 1.74 8.61
CA GLY A 95 -22.50 2.88 8.79
C GLY A 95 -23.12 3.33 7.47
N ARG A 96 -22.64 4.47 6.91
CA ARG A 96 -23.07 5.01 5.61
C ARG A 96 -22.04 4.82 4.50
N LEU A 97 -20.86 4.29 4.82
CA LEU A 97 -19.78 4.06 3.87
C LEU A 97 -19.90 2.68 3.24
N SER A 98 -19.78 2.63 1.93
CA SER A 98 -19.48 1.42 1.17
C SER A 98 -17.99 1.39 0.89
N ILE A 99 -17.28 0.41 1.45
CA ILE A 99 -15.83 0.26 1.31
C ILE A 99 -15.58 -0.95 0.43
N THR A 100 -15.00 -0.73 -0.74
CA THR A 100 -14.66 -1.77 -1.71
C THR A 100 -13.16 -1.98 -1.71
N LEU A 101 -12.73 -3.23 -1.51
CA LEU A 101 -11.34 -3.61 -1.66
C LEU A 101 -11.10 -3.95 -3.13
N ILE A 102 -10.28 -3.17 -3.83
CA ILE A 102 -9.94 -3.44 -5.21
C ILE A 102 -8.77 -4.42 -5.27
N GLU A 103 -7.72 -4.14 -4.51
CA GLU A 103 -6.51 -4.96 -4.50
C GLU A 103 -5.78 -4.84 -3.17
N CYS A 104 -5.17 -5.93 -2.70
CA CYS A 104 -4.31 -5.94 -1.52
C CYS A 104 -2.99 -6.60 -1.89
N ARG A 105 -1.88 -5.89 -1.69
CA ARG A 105 -0.51 -6.39 -1.94
C ARG A 105 0.34 -6.29 -0.69
N PHE A 106 1.24 -7.24 -0.50
CA PHE A 106 2.15 -7.28 0.64
C PHE A 106 3.55 -7.72 0.19
N PRO A 107 4.62 -7.33 0.93
CA PRO A 107 5.97 -7.79 0.67
C PRO A 107 6.12 -9.29 0.94
N GLU A 108 6.65 -10.05 -0.02
CA GLU A 108 6.86 -11.50 0.12
C GLU A 108 7.86 -11.83 1.22
N GLU A 109 8.86 -10.97 1.43
CA GLU A 109 9.90 -11.16 2.43
C GLU A 109 9.35 -11.04 3.86
N ASN A 110 8.37 -10.15 4.05
CA ASN A 110 7.70 -9.97 5.34
C ASN A 110 6.26 -9.47 5.14
N PRO A 111 5.27 -10.39 5.05
CA PRO A 111 3.87 -10.05 4.86
C PRO A 111 3.25 -9.22 5.98
N ALA A 112 3.84 -9.25 7.17
CA ALA A 112 3.38 -8.48 8.32
C ALA A 112 4.03 -7.09 8.44
N SER A 113 5.06 -6.80 7.62
CA SER A 113 5.79 -5.52 7.68
C SER A 113 5.00 -4.37 7.10
N ASP A 114 4.36 -4.60 5.96
CA ASP A 114 3.61 -3.58 5.25
C ASP A 114 2.51 -4.20 4.39
N ALA A 115 1.53 -3.37 4.03
CA ALA A 115 0.48 -3.73 3.09
C ALA A 115 0.07 -2.50 2.28
N PHE A 116 -0.03 -2.71 0.98
CA PHE A 116 -0.50 -1.74 0.00
C PHE A 116 -1.92 -2.14 -0.38
N VAL A 117 -2.89 -1.29 -0.06
CA VAL A 117 -4.31 -1.61 -0.18
C VAL A 117 -4.99 -0.57 -1.05
N HIS A 118 -5.47 -0.98 -2.22
CA HIS A 118 -6.26 -0.13 -3.09
C HIS A 118 -7.73 -0.17 -2.67
N LEU A 119 -8.24 0.95 -2.19
CA LEU A 119 -9.60 1.07 -1.67
C LEU A 119 -10.39 2.06 -2.50
N GLN A 120 -11.65 1.71 -2.74
CA GLN A 120 -12.65 2.62 -3.26
C GLN A 120 -13.77 2.77 -2.22
N ILE A 121 -14.03 4.00 -1.78
CA ILE A 121 -14.99 4.31 -0.72
C ILE A 121 -16.06 5.25 -1.26
N THR A 122 -17.32 4.92 -1.03
CA THR A 122 -18.47 5.75 -1.43
C THR A 122 -19.42 6.00 -0.25
N GLU A 123 -20.08 7.15 -0.23
CA GLU A 123 -21.23 7.42 0.66
C GLU A 123 -22.45 7.74 -0.21
N ARG A 124 -23.49 6.91 -0.15
CA ARG A 124 -24.73 7.07 -0.95
C ARG A 124 -24.42 7.37 -2.43
N ASP A 125 -23.62 6.49 -3.02
CA ASP A 125 -23.18 6.54 -4.43
C ASP A 125 -22.25 7.71 -4.79
N THR A 126 -21.88 8.56 -3.82
CA THR A 126 -20.87 9.61 -4.02
C THR A 126 -19.48 9.05 -3.72
N PRO A 127 -18.52 9.06 -4.67
CA PRO A 127 -17.16 8.63 -4.41
C PRO A 127 -16.46 9.60 -3.45
N LEU A 128 -15.90 9.07 -2.36
CA LEU A 128 -15.18 9.83 -1.34
C LEU A 128 -13.66 9.61 -1.43
N TYR A 129 -13.24 8.40 -1.80
CA TYR A 129 -11.84 8.03 -1.92
C TYR A 129 -11.67 6.92 -2.94
N ASP A 130 -10.60 7.01 -3.72
CA ASP A 130 -10.16 5.98 -4.65
C ASP A 130 -8.64 6.09 -4.73
N GLY A 131 -7.93 5.08 -4.22
CA GLY A 131 -6.47 5.11 -4.22
C GLY A 131 -5.81 4.07 -3.33
N TRP A 132 -4.47 4.07 -3.39
CA TRP A 132 -3.61 3.18 -2.61
C TRP A 132 -3.37 3.74 -1.21
N MET A 133 -3.50 2.87 -0.21
CA MET A 133 -3.19 3.16 1.17
C MET A 133 -2.13 2.20 1.69
N ILE A 134 -1.20 2.72 2.50
CA ILE A 134 -0.05 1.97 3.03
C ILE A 134 -0.27 1.74 4.52
N ALA A 135 -0.25 0.49 4.96
CA ALA A 135 -0.48 0.13 6.36
C ALA A 135 0.61 0.68 7.29
N SER A 136 1.87 0.72 6.85
CA SER A 136 2.99 1.28 7.62
C SER A 136 2.89 2.80 7.79
N SER A 137 2.22 3.49 6.86
CA SER A 137 2.08 4.95 6.84
C SER A 137 0.64 5.40 6.52
N PRO A 138 -0.34 5.11 7.39
CA PRO A 138 -1.75 5.37 7.10
C PRO A 138 -2.04 6.85 6.85
N ALA A 139 -1.34 7.73 7.54
CA ALA A 139 -1.53 9.18 7.46
C ALA A 139 -1.23 9.78 6.07
N LEU A 140 -0.49 9.07 5.20
CA LEU A 140 -0.12 9.58 3.87
C LEU A 140 -1.25 9.46 2.85
N ALA A 141 -2.22 8.57 3.09
CA ALA A 141 -3.28 8.27 2.14
C ALA A 141 -4.61 7.92 2.82
N ALA A 142 -4.83 8.38 4.06
CA ALA A 142 -6.06 8.12 4.81
C ALA A 142 -7.28 8.78 4.14
N LEU A 143 -8.46 8.18 4.35
CA LEU A 143 -9.73 8.82 4.00
C LEU A 143 -9.95 10.04 4.91
N ASP A 144 -9.91 11.25 4.34
CA ASP A 144 -10.29 12.45 5.08
C ASP A 144 -11.80 12.74 4.98
N HIS A 145 -12.57 12.16 5.90
CA HIS A 145 -14.00 12.39 6.02
C HIS A 145 -14.38 13.01 7.37
N HIS A 146 -15.42 13.87 7.37
CA HIS A 146 -15.86 14.63 8.56
C HIS A 146 -16.26 13.74 9.74
N ARG A 147 -16.82 12.55 9.46
CA ARG A 147 -17.30 11.61 10.48
C ARG A 147 -16.47 10.34 10.58
N TYR A 148 -15.84 9.91 9.49
CA TYR A 148 -15.22 8.61 9.41
C TYR A 148 -13.74 8.77 9.15
N ASP A 149 -12.94 7.87 9.72
CA ASP A 149 -11.54 7.67 9.35
C ASP A 149 -11.40 6.20 8.97
N VAL A 150 -10.81 5.92 7.81
CA VAL A 150 -10.66 4.56 7.28
C VAL A 150 -9.19 4.36 6.97
N TRP A 151 -8.63 3.29 7.51
CA TRP A 151 -7.26 2.93 7.23
C TRP A 151 -7.01 1.42 7.05
N ALA A 152 -6.06 1.09 6.19
CA ALA A 152 -5.57 -0.27 6.01
C ALA A 152 -4.75 -0.74 7.21
N LEU A 153 -4.89 -2.00 7.60
CA LEU A 153 -4.07 -2.63 8.64
C LEU A 153 -3.06 -3.62 8.06
N ARG A 154 -3.54 -4.59 7.27
CA ARG A 154 -2.71 -5.61 6.63
C ARG A 154 -3.52 -6.37 5.58
N CYS A 155 -2.83 -7.11 4.72
CA CYS A 155 -3.49 -8.12 3.89
C CYS A 155 -3.71 -9.41 4.68
N ALA A 156 -4.82 -10.10 4.42
CA ALA A 156 -5.07 -11.42 4.98
C ALA A 156 -4.24 -12.44 4.20
N THR A 157 -3.30 -13.08 4.88
CA THR A 157 -2.52 -14.18 4.30
C THR A 157 -3.12 -15.52 4.75
N PRO A 158 -3.06 -16.58 3.91
CA PRO A 158 -3.48 -17.92 4.29
C PRO A 158 -2.55 -18.44 5.40
N GLY A 159 -2.91 -18.18 6.66
CA GLY A 159 -2.09 -18.45 7.84
C GLY A 159 -2.42 -17.58 9.06
N GLU A 160 -3.15 -16.48 8.87
CA GLU A 160 -3.55 -15.55 9.95
C GLU A 160 -5.05 -15.65 10.28
N GLU A 161 -5.55 -16.86 10.56
CA GLU A 161 -6.97 -17.09 10.89
C GLU A 161 -7.33 -16.73 12.34
N GLU A 162 -6.37 -16.37 13.20
CA GLU A 162 -6.65 -16.10 14.62
C GLU A 162 -6.14 -14.73 15.08
N ALA A 163 -6.87 -13.67 14.70
CA ALA A 163 -6.91 -12.44 15.48
C ALA A 163 -8.31 -12.28 16.07
N THR A 164 -8.65 -13.16 17.02
CA THR A 164 -9.85 -13.04 17.86
C THR A 164 -9.92 -11.64 18.48
N PRO A 165 -11.03 -10.89 18.31
CA PRO A 165 -11.20 -9.59 18.95
C PRO A 165 -11.67 -9.81 20.40
N GLU A 166 -10.79 -10.32 21.29
CA GLU A 166 -11.09 -10.48 22.73
C GLU A 166 -10.22 -9.56 23.61
N VAL A 167 -9.99 -8.31 23.19
CA VAL A 167 -9.44 -7.27 24.09
C VAL A 167 -10.29 -6.00 24.07
N ALA A 168 -11.61 -6.17 24.08
CA ALA A 168 -12.58 -5.10 24.35
C ALA A 168 -13.41 -5.33 25.63
N ALA A 169 -13.09 -6.37 26.42
CA ALA A 169 -13.79 -6.69 27.67
C ALA A 169 -12.80 -6.79 28.83
N GLY A 170 -12.17 -5.67 29.20
CA GLY A 170 -11.10 -5.70 30.20
C GLY A 170 -10.82 -4.43 30.99
N LEU A 171 -11.76 -3.47 31.06
CA LEU A 171 -11.67 -2.34 32.00
C LEU A 171 -13.05 -1.94 32.54
N GLN A 172 -13.88 -2.92 32.90
CA GLN A 172 -15.00 -2.66 33.82
C GLN A 172 -14.50 -2.93 35.25
N SER A 173 -13.92 -1.92 35.87
CA SER A 173 -13.58 -1.95 37.29
C SER A 173 -14.85 -2.25 38.11
N PRO A 174 -14.91 -3.34 38.91
CA PRO A 174 -16.02 -3.53 39.83
C PRO A 174 -15.97 -2.43 40.88
N ARG A 175 -17.06 -1.66 40.99
CA ARG A 175 -17.24 -0.66 42.05
C ARG A 175 -17.25 -1.41 43.40
N PRO A 176 -16.41 -1.08 44.40
CA PRO A 176 -16.45 -1.77 45.68
C PRO A 176 -17.81 -1.52 46.33
N THR A 177 -18.57 -2.59 46.55
CA THR A 177 -19.77 -2.56 47.38
C THR A 177 -19.36 -2.24 48.81
N ALA A 178 -19.82 -1.10 49.33
CA ALA A 178 -19.70 -0.78 50.74
C ALA A 178 -20.36 -1.89 51.58
N ARG A 179 -19.63 -2.35 52.61
CA ARG A 179 -20.12 -3.29 53.62
C ARG A 179 -20.83 -2.49 54.73
N PRO A 180 -21.93 -3.02 55.34
CA PRO A 180 -22.74 -2.31 56.34
C PRO A 180 -22.01 -1.97 57.63
#